data_AF-A0A6V7M7H5-F1
#
_entry.id   AF-A0A6V7M7H5-F1
#
_cell.length_a   1.000
_cell.length_b   1.000
_cell.length_c   1.000
_cell.angle_alpha   90.00
_cell.angle_beta   90.00
_cell.angle_gamma   90.00
#
_symmetry.space_group_name_H-M   'P 1'
#
loop_
_entity.id
_entity.type
_entity.pdbx_description
1 polymer ?
#
loop_
_entity_poly.entity_id
_entity_poly.type
_entity_poly.pdbx_seq_one_letter_code
_entity_poly.pdbx_strand_id
1 'polypeptide(L)'
;QYANVTQAMAASNSSDLHTVWAEFESKLLKKIIKANRDEVPKAVILWSSPLTKRPWITTHLDPKIHVVQSWGGSNWPETGDLLEDGFRVILSHVDAWYLDCGFGKWREIGEAACGEYRTWQTVYNHRPWRDYQKQGLVLGGEAALWSEQIGQNSLGPRLWPRASAFAERL
;
A
#
# COMPACT_ATOMS: atom_id res chain seq x y z
N GLN A 1 5.89 20.25 -23.25
CA GLN A 1 5.75 20.19 -21.77
C GLN A 1 4.88 21.36 -21.35
N TYR A 2 3.92 21.15 -20.45
CA TYR A 2 3.08 22.22 -19.90
C TYR A 2 3.79 22.88 -18.71
N ALA A 3 3.52 24.16 -18.44
CA ALA A 3 4.24 24.90 -17.39
C ALA A 3 3.71 24.62 -15.97
N ASN A 4 2.47 24.13 -15.83
CA ASN A 4 1.88 23.73 -14.56
C ASN A 4 0.77 22.68 -14.75
N VAL A 5 0.29 22.12 -13.63
CA VAL A 5 -0.74 21.06 -13.61
C VAL A 5 -2.08 21.56 -14.15
N THR A 6 -2.49 22.79 -13.83
CA THR A 6 -3.75 23.38 -14.32
C THR A 6 -3.80 23.46 -15.84
N GLN A 7 -2.70 23.87 -16.48
CA GLN A 7 -2.58 23.92 -17.94
C GLN A 7 -2.56 22.53 -18.55
N ALA A 8 -1.89 21.57 -17.92
CA ALA A 8 -1.88 20.19 -18.39
C ALA A 8 -3.29 19.58 -18.37
N MET A 9 -4.04 19.79 -17.27
CA MET A 9 -5.42 19.34 -17.11
C MET A 9 -6.38 19.98 -18.11
N ALA A 10 -6.25 21.29 -18.32
CA ALA A 10 -7.05 22.01 -19.32
C ALA A 10 -6.77 21.50 -20.74
N ALA A 11 -5.49 21.25 -21.07
CA ALA A 11 -5.09 20.77 -22.38
C ALA A 11 -5.54 19.32 -22.65
N SER A 12 -5.64 18.48 -21.62
CA SER A 12 -6.17 17.12 -21.73
C SER A 12 -7.69 17.06 -21.55
N ASN A 13 -8.37 18.20 -21.39
CA ASN A 13 -9.79 18.30 -21.05
C ASN A 13 -10.20 17.40 -19.86
N SER A 14 -9.27 17.21 -18.90
CA SER A 14 -9.51 16.37 -17.72
C SER A 14 -9.75 17.26 -16.51
N SER A 15 -10.92 17.14 -15.90
CA SER A 15 -11.20 17.71 -14.58
C SER A 15 -10.87 16.74 -13.43
N ASP A 16 -10.63 15.46 -13.75
CA ASP A 16 -10.34 14.42 -12.77
C ASP A 16 -8.84 14.31 -12.49
N LEU A 17 -8.45 14.48 -11.23
CA LEU A 17 -7.07 14.32 -10.75
C LEU A 17 -6.61 12.86 -10.84
N HIS A 18 -7.52 11.88 -10.81
CA HIS A 18 -7.15 10.46 -10.95
C HIS A 18 -6.63 10.17 -12.35
N THR A 19 -7.16 10.83 -13.39
CA THR A 19 -6.64 10.70 -14.77
C THR A 19 -5.21 11.22 -14.88
N VAL A 20 -4.93 12.37 -14.23
CA VAL A 20 -3.57 12.94 -14.21
C VAL A 20 -2.60 12.03 -13.46
N TRP A 21 -3.05 11.46 -12.34
CA TRP A 21 -2.27 10.48 -11.58
C TRP A 21 -2.02 9.21 -12.40
N ALA A 22 -3.04 8.65 -13.04
CA ALA A 22 -2.89 7.49 -13.93
C ALA A 22 -1.92 7.75 -15.08
N GLU A 23 -1.93 8.95 -15.67
CA GLU A 23 -0.98 9.35 -16.70
C GLU A 23 0.45 9.42 -16.16
N PHE A 24 0.62 9.94 -14.95
CA PHE A 24 1.89 9.93 -14.24
C PHE A 24 2.40 8.50 -14.03
N GLU A 25 1.57 7.59 -13.49
CA GLU A 25 1.94 6.18 -13.29
C GLU A 25 2.32 5.50 -14.61
N SER A 26 1.57 5.75 -15.68
CA SER A 26 1.86 5.22 -17.02
C SER A 26 3.21 5.68 -17.56
N LYS A 27 3.56 6.95 -17.33
CA LYS A 27 4.86 7.52 -17.71
C LYS A 27 5.99 6.97 -16.83
N LEU A 28 5.74 6.79 -15.53
CA LEU A 28 6.67 6.20 -14.58
C LEU A 28 7.00 4.75 -14.95
N LEU A 29 6.00 3.93 -15.27
CA LEU A 29 6.19 2.54 -15.71
C LEU A 29 7.11 2.46 -16.94
N LYS A 30 6.91 3.34 -17.94
CA LYS A 30 7.79 3.41 -19.12
C LYS A 30 9.24 3.73 -18.74
N LYS A 31 9.45 4.59 -17.74
CA LYS A 31 10.80 4.91 -17.23
C LYS A 31 11.40 3.73 -16.46
N ILE A 32 10.60 3.02 -15.67
CA ILE A 32 11.03 1.82 -14.95
C ILE A 32 11.46 0.73 -15.94
N ILE A 33 10.66 0.46 -16.98
CA ILE A 33 10.99 -0.52 -18.03
C ILE A 33 12.33 -0.14 -18.68
N LYS A 34 12.50 1.12 -19.06
CA LYS A 34 13.76 1.61 -19.63
C LYS A 34 14.96 1.43 -18.68
N ALA A 35 14.77 1.72 -17.39
CA ALA A 35 15.80 1.52 -16.38
C ALA A 35 16.11 0.03 -16.15
N ASN A 36 15.11 -0.84 -16.34
CA ASN A 36 15.22 -2.29 -16.28
C ASN A 36 15.62 -2.91 -17.63
N ARG A 37 16.54 -2.26 -18.37
CA ARG A 37 17.09 -2.77 -19.65
C ARG A 37 16.02 -3.05 -20.70
N ASP A 38 15.00 -2.21 -20.74
CA ASP A 38 13.82 -2.34 -21.62
C ASP A 38 13.00 -3.61 -21.39
N GLU A 39 13.19 -4.30 -20.26
CA GLU A 39 12.39 -5.46 -19.84
C GLU A 39 11.27 -5.04 -18.88
N VAL A 40 10.07 -5.59 -19.07
CA VAL A 40 8.94 -5.37 -18.18
C VAL A 40 9.19 -6.07 -16.84
N PRO A 41 9.16 -5.35 -15.70
CA PRO A 41 9.30 -5.98 -14.39
C PRO A 41 8.20 -7.02 -14.13
N LYS A 42 8.53 -8.08 -13.39
CA LYS A 42 7.55 -9.10 -12.98
C LYS A 42 6.44 -8.56 -12.07
N ALA A 43 6.74 -7.48 -11.36
CA ALA A 43 5.81 -6.77 -10.51
C ALA A 43 6.25 -5.32 -10.35
N VAL A 44 5.27 -4.41 -10.33
CA VAL A 44 5.41 -3.05 -9.82
C VAL A 44 4.44 -2.91 -8.66
N ILE A 45 4.94 -2.56 -7.48
CA ILE A 45 4.15 -2.50 -6.25
C ILE A 45 3.70 -1.06 -6.02
N LEU A 46 2.41 -0.89 -5.74
CA LEU A 46 1.77 0.38 -5.40
C LEU A 46 1.05 0.22 -4.06
N TRP A 47 1.01 1.26 -3.23
CA TRP A 47 0.14 1.27 -2.05
C TRP A 47 -1.33 1.38 -2.45
N SER A 48 -2.22 0.76 -1.66
CA SER A 48 -3.65 1.01 -1.78
C SER A 48 -3.96 2.49 -1.54
N SER A 49 -4.73 3.10 -2.43
CA SER A 49 -4.94 4.54 -2.54
C SER A 49 -6.20 4.86 -3.34
N PRO A 50 -6.63 6.12 -3.46
CA PRO A 50 -7.75 6.47 -4.32
C PRO A 50 -7.60 5.98 -5.78
N LEU A 51 -6.38 5.97 -6.34
CA LEU A 51 -6.14 5.46 -7.70
C LEU A 51 -6.37 3.95 -7.82
N THR A 52 -6.14 3.19 -6.75
CA THR A 52 -6.34 1.73 -6.75
C THR A 52 -7.78 1.34 -6.42
N LYS A 53 -8.72 2.28 -6.44
CA LYS A 53 -10.16 2.02 -6.26
C LYS A 53 -10.88 1.99 -7.60
N ARG A 54 -12.01 1.28 -7.63
CA ARG A 54 -12.93 1.30 -8.78
C ARG A 54 -13.48 2.73 -8.96
N PRO A 55 -13.64 3.23 -10.21
CA PRO A 55 -13.39 2.53 -11.48
C PRO A 55 -11.96 2.70 -12.04
N TRP A 56 -11.09 3.46 -11.36
CA TRP A 56 -9.81 3.87 -11.92
C TRP A 56 -8.82 2.71 -12.03
N ILE A 57 -8.76 1.82 -11.03
CA ILE A 57 -7.84 0.68 -11.04
C ILE A 57 -8.05 -0.22 -12.26
N THR A 58 -9.30 -0.54 -12.61
CA THR A 58 -9.64 -1.41 -13.74
C THR A 58 -9.42 -0.74 -15.09
N THR A 59 -9.32 0.60 -15.12
CA THR A 59 -9.14 1.39 -16.34
C THR A 59 -7.67 1.72 -16.61
N HIS A 60 -6.88 1.90 -15.56
CA HIS A 60 -5.54 2.46 -15.66
C HIS A 60 -4.41 1.51 -15.24
N LEU A 61 -4.72 0.46 -14.48
CA LEU A 61 -3.71 -0.48 -13.97
C LEU A 61 -3.92 -1.89 -14.55
N ASP A 62 -2.82 -2.55 -14.89
CA ASP A 62 -2.82 -3.94 -15.37
C ASP A 62 -2.52 -4.91 -14.21
N PRO A 63 -3.44 -5.81 -13.82
CA PRO A 63 -3.24 -6.77 -12.73
C PRO A 63 -2.11 -7.79 -12.98
N LYS A 64 -1.66 -7.97 -14.24
CA LYS A 64 -0.52 -8.83 -14.56
C LYS A 64 0.80 -8.21 -14.12
N ILE A 65 0.90 -6.89 -14.14
CA ILE A 65 2.13 -6.15 -13.83
C ILE A 65 2.04 -5.53 -12.44
N HIS A 66 0.89 -4.95 -12.07
CA HIS A 66 0.74 -4.21 -10.83
C HIS A 66 0.33 -5.15 -9.69
N VAL A 67 0.99 -4.94 -8.55
CA VAL A 67 0.69 -5.56 -7.27
C VAL A 67 0.31 -4.45 -6.31
N VAL A 68 -0.74 -4.64 -5.52
CA VAL A 68 -1.19 -3.63 -4.55
C VAL A 68 -0.80 -4.05 -3.15
N GLN A 69 -0.06 -3.21 -2.43
CA GLN A 69 0.18 -3.37 -1.01
C GLN A 69 -0.97 -2.70 -0.24
N SER A 70 -1.87 -3.51 0.30
CA SER A 70 -3.08 -3.03 0.97
C SER A 70 -2.80 -2.75 2.45
N TRP A 71 -2.91 -1.48 2.83
CA TRP A 71 -2.63 -1.03 4.20
C TRP A 71 -3.87 -0.69 5.02
N GLY A 72 -5.05 -0.68 4.39
CA GLY A 72 -6.31 -0.36 5.05
C GLY A 72 -6.61 -1.28 6.24
N GLY A 73 -7.60 -0.90 7.06
CA GLY A 73 -8.06 -1.77 8.15
C GLY A 73 -8.54 -3.12 7.61
N SER A 74 -8.36 -4.20 8.37
CA SER A 74 -8.65 -5.54 7.86
C SER A 74 -10.12 -5.81 7.60
N ASN A 75 -11.00 -4.98 8.16
CA ASN A 75 -12.45 -5.02 7.95
C ASN A 75 -12.91 -4.12 6.79
N TRP A 76 -12.00 -3.40 6.12
CA TRP A 76 -12.36 -2.55 4.99
C TRP A 76 -12.56 -3.40 3.71
N PRO A 77 -13.50 -3.02 2.83
CA PRO A 77 -13.80 -3.79 1.62
C PRO A 77 -12.67 -3.73 0.58
N GLU A 78 -11.77 -2.74 0.68
CA GLU A 78 -10.76 -2.42 -0.33
C GLU A 78 -9.88 -3.62 -0.71
N THR A 79 -9.38 -4.39 0.27
CA THR A 79 -8.60 -5.62 -0.04
C THR A 79 -9.43 -6.65 -0.80
N GLY A 80 -10.71 -6.82 -0.44
CA GLY A 80 -11.62 -7.72 -1.13
C GLY A 80 -11.87 -7.29 -2.58
N ASP A 81 -12.16 -6.00 -2.79
CA ASP A 81 -12.37 -5.41 -4.12
C ASP A 81 -11.15 -5.60 -5.03
N LEU A 82 -9.94 -5.37 -4.51
CA LEU A 82 -8.69 -5.58 -5.26
C LEU A 82 -8.54 -7.03 -5.74
N LEU A 83 -8.82 -7.99 -4.85
CA LEU A 83 -8.74 -9.41 -5.18
C LEU A 83 -9.83 -9.81 -6.19
N GLU A 84 -11.05 -9.29 -6.02
CA GLU A 84 -12.16 -9.50 -6.97
C GLU A 84 -11.81 -9.01 -8.37
N ASP A 85 -11.15 -7.85 -8.48
CA ASP A 85 -10.66 -7.28 -9.74
C ASP A 85 -9.43 -8.01 -10.31
N GLY A 86 -8.93 -9.04 -9.62
CA GLY A 86 -7.86 -9.93 -10.10
C GLY A 86 -6.45 -9.45 -9.79
N PHE A 87 -6.29 -8.41 -8.97
CA PHE A 87 -4.97 -7.92 -8.57
C PHE A 87 -4.34 -8.84 -7.53
N ARG A 88 -3.02 -9.00 -7.65
CA ARG A 88 -2.21 -9.61 -6.60
C ARG A 88 -1.99 -8.61 -5.48
N VAL A 89 -2.08 -9.07 -4.23
CA VAL A 89 -2.05 -8.20 -3.05
C VAL A 89 -0.97 -8.63 -2.05
N ILE A 90 -0.25 -7.65 -1.51
CA ILE A 90 0.56 -7.80 -0.29
C ILE A 90 -0.23 -7.15 0.85
N LEU A 91 -0.41 -7.88 1.96
CA LEU A 91 -1.22 -7.39 3.08
C LEU A 91 -0.35 -6.66 4.11
N SER A 92 -0.75 -5.45 4.50
CA SER A 92 -0.06 -4.62 5.51
C SER A 92 -1.09 -3.89 6.38
N HIS A 93 -2.17 -4.56 6.79
CA HIS A 93 -3.28 -3.91 7.49
C HIS A 93 -2.84 -3.13 8.74
N VAL A 94 -3.20 -1.84 8.80
CA VAL A 94 -2.80 -0.88 9.84
C VAL A 94 -3.28 -1.23 11.26
N ASP A 95 -4.34 -2.03 11.36
CA ASP A 95 -4.89 -2.51 12.62
C ASP A 95 -4.13 -3.69 13.23
N ALA A 96 -3.20 -4.30 12.49
CA ALA A 96 -2.44 -5.45 12.97
C ALA A 96 -0.92 -5.37 12.75
N TRP A 97 -0.47 -4.90 11.59
CA TRP A 97 0.93 -5.05 11.16
C TRP A 97 1.70 -3.73 10.97
N TYR A 98 1.12 -2.60 11.41
CA TYR A 98 1.88 -1.35 11.57
C TYR A 98 2.53 -1.31 12.95
N LEU A 99 3.86 -1.33 12.97
CA LEU A 99 4.67 -1.45 14.17
C LEU A 99 5.01 -0.10 14.80
N ASP A 100 4.76 1.00 14.10
CA ASP A 100 4.97 2.37 14.57
C ASP A 100 3.81 2.92 15.42
N CYS A 101 2.65 2.25 15.44
CA CYS A 101 1.46 2.66 16.20
C CYS A 101 1.62 2.59 17.72
N GLY A 102 0.84 3.41 18.44
CA GLY A 102 0.76 3.39 19.91
C GLY A 102 1.74 4.31 20.65
N PHE A 103 2.43 5.22 19.94
CA PHE A 103 3.42 6.14 20.53
C PHE A 103 2.95 7.60 20.58
N GLY A 104 1.64 7.81 20.45
CA GLY A 104 1.01 9.12 20.49
C GLY A 104 1.21 9.94 19.21
N LYS A 105 0.82 11.21 19.26
CA LYS A 105 1.02 12.15 18.14
C LYS A 105 2.44 12.71 18.18
N TRP A 106 3.05 12.84 17.00
CA TRP A 106 4.32 13.55 16.83
C TRP A 106 4.12 15.02 16.41
N ARG A 107 2.92 15.37 15.93
CA ARG A 107 2.52 16.74 15.59
C ARG A 107 1.87 17.43 16.78
N GLU A 108 2.00 18.76 16.84
CA GLU A 108 1.33 19.58 17.86
C GLU A 108 -0.20 19.49 17.74
N ILE A 109 -0.71 19.50 16.50
CA ILE A 109 -2.14 19.49 16.17
C ILE A 109 -2.47 18.26 15.31
N GLY A 110 -3.65 17.69 15.54
CA GLY A 110 -4.17 16.51 14.85
C GLY A 110 -3.95 15.21 15.62
N GLU A 111 -4.49 14.12 15.05
CA GLU A 111 -4.39 12.78 15.61
C GLU A 111 -3.05 12.11 15.26
N ALA A 112 -2.73 11.05 16.00
CA ALA A 112 -1.64 10.14 15.68
C ALA A 112 -1.90 9.46 14.32
N ALA A 113 -0.84 9.02 13.64
CA ALA A 113 -0.96 8.37 12.33
C ALA A 113 -1.82 7.09 12.39
N CYS A 114 -1.76 6.38 13.52
CA CYS A 114 -2.60 5.23 13.81
C CYS A 114 -2.83 5.11 15.33
N GLY A 115 -3.81 4.30 15.71
CA GLY A 115 -4.28 4.15 17.10
C GLY A 115 -3.32 3.38 18.01
N GLU A 116 -3.85 2.36 18.69
CA GLU A 116 -3.15 1.63 19.74
C GLU A 116 -1.91 0.84 19.26
N TYR A 117 -1.02 0.53 20.21
CA TYR A 117 0.14 -0.32 19.97
C TYR A 117 -0.27 -1.73 19.55
N ARG A 118 0.33 -2.26 18.49
CA ARG A 118 0.11 -3.65 18.05
C ARG A 118 0.97 -4.57 18.88
N THR A 119 0.37 -5.36 19.78
CA THR A 119 1.09 -6.37 20.55
C THR A 119 1.54 -7.53 19.65
N TRP A 120 2.49 -8.34 20.11
CA TRP A 120 2.89 -9.53 19.35
C TRP A 120 1.71 -10.50 19.16
N GLN A 121 0.77 -10.57 20.11
CA GLN A 121 -0.44 -11.38 19.99
C GLN A 121 -1.35 -10.87 18.88
N THR A 122 -1.55 -9.54 18.77
CA THR A 122 -2.33 -8.94 17.67
C THR A 122 -1.69 -9.28 16.32
N VAL A 123 -0.37 -9.08 16.21
CA VAL A 123 0.40 -9.40 15.00
C VAL A 123 0.27 -10.88 14.62
N TYR A 124 0.44 -11.78 15.61
CA TYR A 124 0.38 -13.22 15.41
C TYR A 124 -1.02 -13.72 15.06
N ASN A 125 -2.06 -13.25 15.74
CA ASN A 125 -3.41 -13.77 15.57
C ASN A 125 -4.06 -13.30 14.26
N HIS A 126 -3.52 -12.26 13.63
CA HIS A 126 -4.04 -11.74 12.38
C HIS A 126 -3.86 -12.73 11.21
N ARG A 127 -4.97 -13.21 10.64
CA ARG A 127 -5.00 -14.18 9.52
C ARG A 127 -6.01 -13.77 8.43
N PRO A 128 -5.84 -12.57 7.83
CA PRO A 128 -6.86 -11.96 6.96
C PRO A 128 -7.19 -12.77 5.71
N TRP A 129 -6.25 -13.58 5.20
CA TRP A 129 -6.48 -14.40 4.01
C TRP A 129 -7.59 -15.45 4.18
N ARG A 130 -7.91 -15.86 5.41
CA ARG A 130 -8.99 -16.82 5.66
C ARG A 130 -10.36 -16.28 5.24
N ASP A 131 -10.51 -14.97 5.22
CA ASP A 131 -11.79 -14.29 4.97
C ASP A 131 -11.99 -13.98 3.47
N TYR A 132 -10.93 -14.10 2.66
CA TYR A 132 -11.00 -13.82 1.22
C TYR A 132 -11.35 -15.06 0.40
N GLN A 133 -12.21 -14.89 -0.61
CA GLN A 133 -12.56 -15.95 -1.56
C GLN A 133 -11.38 -16.27 -2.50
N LYS A 134 -10.66 -15.24 -2.96
CA LYS A 134 -9.54 -15.36 -3.92
C LYS A 134 -8.17 -15.39 -3.22
N GLN A 135 -7.99 -16.33 -2.29
CA GLN A 135 -6.76 -16.43 -1.47
C GLN A 135 -5.48 -16.59 -2.31
N GLY A 136 -5.56 -17.23 -3.48
CA GLY A 136 -4.40 -17.45 -4.36
C GLY A 136 -3.80 -16.16 -4.98
N LEU A 137 -4.48 -15.02 -4.85
CA LEU A 137 -3.96 -13.72 -5.26
C LEU A 137 -3.24 -12.98 -4.12
N VAL A 138 -3.34 -13.46 -2.88
CA VAL A 138 -2.58 -12.93 -1.75
C VAL A 138 -1.15 -13.47 -1.80
N LEU A 139 -0.18 -12.59 -1.99
CA LEU A 139 1.24 -12.96 -2.10
C LEU A 139 1.91 -13.22 -0.74
N GLY A 140 1.31 -12.71 0.33
CA GLY A 140 1.85 -12.72 1.67
C GLY A 140 1.49 -11.42 2.40
N GLY A 141 2.33 -11.03 3.34
CA GLY A 141 2.19 -9.75 4.04
C GLY A 141 3.52 -9.04 4.22
N GLU A 142 3.43 -7.80 4.70
CA GLU A 142 4.57 -7.03 5.17
C GLU A 142 4.19 -6.26 6.44
N ALA A 143 5.00 -6.41 7.48
CA ALA A 143 4.90 -5.56 8.68
C ALA A 143 5.60 -4.22 8.41
N ALA A 144 4.83 -3.14 8.47
CA ALA A 144 5.31 -1.80 8.18
C ALA A 144 5.82 -1.13 9.46
N LEU A 145 6.89 -0.35 9.33
CA LEU A 145 7.44 0.45 10.42
C LEU A 145 7.76 1.85 9.89
N TRP A 146 6.78 2.75 9.98
CA TRP A 146 6.97 4.15 9.59
C TRP A 146 7.84 4.89 10.60
N SER A 147 8.67 5.81 10.10
CA SER A 147 9.85 6.30 10.83
C SER A 147 9.72 7.72 11.42
N GLU A 148 8.51 8.29 11.50
CA GLU A 148 8.29 9.65 12.00
C GLU A 148 8.82 9.87 13.43
N GLN A 149 8.79 8.82 14.26
CA GLN A 149 9.28 8.84 15.64
C GLN A 149 10.35 7.76 15.90
N ILE A 150 11.07 7.35 14.85
CA ILE A 150 12.05 6.25 14.91
C ILE A 150 13.41 6.75 14.48
N GLY A 151 14.43 6.31 15.22
CA GLY A 151 15.81 6.46 14.83
C GLY A 151 16.56 5.15 15.07
N GLN A 152 17.88 5.18 14.87
CA GLN A 152 18.74 3.99 15.00
C GLN A 152 18.58 3.29 16.35
N ASN A 153 18.50 4.05 17.45
CA ASN A 153 18.43 3.50 18.82
C ASN A 153 17.07 2.89 19.16
N SER A 154 16.00 3.26 18.45
CA SER A 154 14.64 2.77 18.72
C SER A 154 14.15 1.73 17.71
N LEU A 155 14.89 1.51 16.61
CA LEU A 155 14.55 0.52 15.58
C LEU A 155 14.43 -0.90 16.16
N GLY A 156 15.46 -1.36 16.87
CA GLY A 156 15.50 -2.71 17.43
C GLY A 156 14.30 -3.04 18.33
N PRO A 157 14.06 -2.25 19.40
CA PRO A 157 12.91 -2.47 20.30
C PRO A 157 11.55 -2.25 19.64
N ARG A 158 11.45 -1.47 18.56
CA ARG A 158 10.18 -1.32 17.83
C ARG A 158 9.90 -2.53 16.94
N LEU A 159 10.93 -3.10 16.32
CA LEU A 159 10.77 -4.22 15.40
C LEU A 159 10.60 -5.56 16.15
N TRP A 160 11.48 -5.82 17.12
CA TRP A 160 11.54 -7.10 17.83
C TRP A 160 10.86 -7.03 19.20
N PRO A 161 10.13 -8.08 19.64
CA PRO A 161 9.96 -9.40 19.00
C PRO A 161 8.74 -9.49 18.05
N ARG A 162 8.03 -8.40 17.77
CA ARG A 162 6.79 -8.43 16.98
C ARG A 162 7.00 -8.91 15.56
N ALA A 163 8.11 -8.54 14.92
CA ALA A 163 8.48 -9.06 13.62
C ALA A 163 8.74 -10.58 13.63
N SER A 164 9.14 -11.18 14.76
CA SER A 164 9.25 -12.65 14.89
C SER A 164 7.87 -13.30 14.89
N ALA A 165 6.90 -12.72 15.59
CA ALA A 165 5.52 -13.19 15.58
C ALA A 165 4.89 -13.09 14.18
N PHE A 166 5.22 -12.03 13.44
CA PHE A 166 4.84 -11.87 12.04
C PHE A 166 5.50 -12.94 11.14
N ALA A 167 6.78 -13.23 11.36
CA ALA A 167 7.53 -14.22 10.57
C ALA A 167 7.00 -15.66 10.76
N GLU A 168 6.56 -16.05 11.96
CA GLU A 168 5.91 -17.35 12.16
C GLU A 168 4.51 -17.41 11.53
N ARG A 169 3.86 -16.25 11.36
CA ARG A 169 2.51 -16.19 10.83
C ARG A 169 2.46 -16.45 9.32
N LEU A 170 3.38 -15.87 8.56
CA LEU A 170 3.47 -16.00 7.10
C LEU A 170 4.10 -17.33 6.67
#